data_AF-A0A7X4FSA8-F1
#
_entry.id   AF-A0A7X4FSA8-F1
#
_cell.length_a   1.000
_cell.length_b   1.000
_cell.length_c   1.000
_cell.angle_alpha   90.00
_cell.angle_beta   90.00
_cell.angle_gamma   90.00
#
_symmetry.space_group_name_H-M   'P 1'
#
loop_
_entity.id
_entity.type
_entity.pdbx_description
1 polymer ?
#
loop_
_entity_poly.entity_id
_entity_poly.type
_entity_poly.pdbx_seq_one_letter_code
_entity_poly.pdbx_strand_id
1 'polypeptide(L)'
;MIVTPDASVLLKWVLPADDEQDTDTALALRDEAAAGTFDLVVPQLWIYEVGNTLARRFPDDADELLASLADFGLTEAKLDA
;
A
#
# COMPACT_ATOMS: atom_id res chain seq x y z
N MET A 1 -12.61 13.91 1.81
CA MET A 1 -12.83 12.76 2.71
C MET A 1 -11.50 12.05 2.79
N ILE A 2 -11.06 11.66 3.98
CA ILE A 2 -9.76 11.00 4.16
C ILE A 2 -9.99 9.51 4.33
N VAL A 3 -9.25 8.71 3.56
CA VAL A 3 -9.21 7.25 3.67
C VAL A 3 -7.80 6.83 4.06
N THR A 4 -7.71 5.97 5.06
CA THR A 4 -6.43 5.43 5.55
C THR A 4 -6.42 3.93 5.30
N PRO A 5 -5.78 3.46 4.21
CA PRO A 5 -5.67 2.03 3.96
C PRO A 5 -4.73 1.38 4.96
N ASP A 6 -5.09 0.18 5.37
CA ASP A 6 -4.22 -0.71 6.14
C ASP A 6 -3.09 -1.28 5.25
N ALA A 7 -2.00 -1.75 5.87
CA ALA A 7 -0.89 -2.37 5.15
C ALA A 7 -1.33 -3.53 4.24
N SER A 8 -2.34 -4.31 4.64
CA SER A 8 -2.92 -5.38 3.84
C SER A 8 -3.55 -4.91 2.52
N VAL A 9 -4.10 -3.69 2.47
CA VAL A 9 -4.63 -3.09 1.23
C VAL A 9 -3.49 -2.66 0.32
N LEU A 10 -2.44 -2.05 0.87
CA LEU A 10 -1.27 -1.63 0.10
C LEU A 10 -0.55 -2.81 -0.55
N LEU A 11 -0.42 -3.93 0.18
CA LEU A 11 0.18 -5.16 -0.35
C LEU A 11 -0.52 -5.65 -1.63
N LYS A 12 -1.85 -5.56 -1.69
CA LYS A 12 -2.63 -5.98 -2.86
C LYS A 12 -2.36 -5.16 -4.12
N TRP A 13 -1.73 -4.00 -4.02
CA TRP A 13 -1.41 -3.17 -5.18
C TRP A 13 -0.15 -3.62 -5.92
N VAL A 14 0.72 -4.36 -5.24
CA VAL A 14 2.03 -4.78 -5.78
C VAL A 14 2.18 -6.30 -5.86
N LEU A 15 1.38 -7.06 -5.11
CA LEU A 15 1.40 -8.51 -5.18
C LEU A 15 0.61 -9.04 -6.39
N PRO A 16 0.96 -10.23 -6.92
CA PRO A 16 0.20 -10.88 -7.98
C PRO A 16 -1.26 -11.12 -7.57
N ALA A 17 -2.19 -10.86 -8.50
CA ALA A 17 -3.64 -10.90 -8.23
C ALA A 17 -4.20 -12.30 -7.94
N ASP A 18 -3.51 -13.36 -8.37
CA ASP A 18 -4.03 -14.74 -8.32
C ASP A 18 -4.12 -15.33 -6.90
N ASP A 19 -3.54 -14.67 -5.88
CA ASP A 19 -3.42 -15.21 -4.52
C ASP A 19 -4.19 -14.44 -3.43
N GLU A 20 -4.78 -13.27 -3.72
CA GLU A 20 -5.36 -12.39 -2.69
C GLU A 20 -6.84 -12.04 -2.98
N GLN A 21 -7.73 -12.35 -2.03
CA GLN A 21 -9.13 -11.91 -2.08
C GLN A 21 -9.22 -10.37 -2.05
N ASP A 22 -10.21 -9.82 -2.74
CA ASP A 22 -10.49 -8.37 -2.82
C ASP A 22 -9.40 -7.53 -3.49
N THR A 23 -8.51 -8.14 -4.30
CA THR A 23 -7.48 -7.41 -5.05
C THR A 23 -8.10 -6.35 -5.97
N ASP A 24 -9.14 -6.69 -6.73
CA ASP A 24 -9.83 -5.75 -7.62
C ASP A 24 -10.39 -4.54 -6.85
N THR A 25 -10.95 -4.77 -5.66
CA THR A 25 -11.46 -3.71 -4.78
C THR A 25 -10.32 -2.80 -4.29
N ALA A 26 -9.18 -3.38 -3.89
CA ALA A 26 -8.02 -2.61 -3.47
C ALA A 26 -7.46 -1.76 -4.61
N LEU A 27 -7.38 -2.32 -5.82
CA LEU A 27 -6.92 -1.60 -7.02
C LEU A 27 -7.90 -0.47 -7.40
N ALA A 28 -9.21 -0.70 -7.30
CA ALA A 28 -10.21 0.34 -7.52
C ALA A 28 -10.04 1.50 -6.53
N LEU A 29 -9.81 1.23 -5.24
CA LEU A 29 -9.55 2.27 -4.24
C LEU A 29 -8.29 3.09 -4.57
N ARG A 30 -7.23 2.45 -5.05
CA ARG A 30 -6.01 3.14 -5.51
C ARG A 30 -6.33 4.10 -6.66
N ASP A 31 -7.06 3.60 -7.65
CA ASP A 31 -7.35 4.35 -8.87
C ASP A 31 -8.32 5.52 -8.60
N GLU A 32 -9.30 5.32 -7.71
CA GLU A 32 -10.20 6.39 -7.24
C GLU A 32 -9.47 7.49 -6.47
N ALA A 33 -8.51 7.11 -5.62
CA ALA A 33 -7.62 8.05 -4.93
C ALA A 33 -6.74 8.82 -5.92
N ALA A 34 -6.14 8.13 -6.89
CA ALA A 34 -5.33 8.74 -7.95
C ALA A 34 -6.14 9.70 -8.82
N ALA A 35 -7.44 9.43 -9.00
CA ALA A 35 -8.39 10.32 -9.66
C ALA A 35 -8.85 11.52 -8.80
N GLY A 36 -8.42 11.61 -7.54
CA GLY A 36 -8.76 12.70 -6.63
C GLY A 36 -10.15 12.61 -6.01
N THR A 37 -10.76 11.42 -6.00
CA THR A 37 -12.10 11.19 -5.41
C THR A 37 -12.07 11.37 -3.89
N PHE A 38 -10.94 11.04 -3.25
CA PHE A 38 -10.69 11.24 -1.84
C PHE A 38 -9.18 11.32 -1.57
N ASP A 39 -8.82 11.82 -0.40
CA ASP A 39 -7.43 11.92 0.03
C ASP A 39 -7.01 10.60 0.67
N LEU A 40 -5.95 9.99 0.13
CA LEU A 40 -5.37 8.76 0.66
C LEU A 40 -4.16 9.07 1.52
N VAL A 41 -4.24 8.73 2.80
CA VAL A 41 -3.19 9.02 3.79
C VAL A 41 -2.85 7.76 4.55
N VAL A 42 -1.56 7.42 4.64
CA VAL A 42 -1.07 6.24 5.36
C VAL A 42 -0.35 6.63 6.65
N PRO A 43 -0.37 5.82 7.72
CA PRO A 43 0.48 6.07 8.89
C PRO A 43 1.96 5.95 8.50
N GLN A 44 2.86 6.81 9.00
CA GLN A 44 4.30 6.73 8.69
C GLN A 44 4.97 5.36 8.98
N LEU A 45 4.29 4.47 9.73
CA LEU A 45 4.77 3.12 10.04
C LEU A 45 4.45 2.08 8.96
N TRP A 46 3.64 2.42 7.96
CA TRP A 46 3.18 1.50 6.91
C TRP A 46 4.34 0.73 6.27
N ILE A 47 5.47 1.42 6.05
CA ILE A 47 6.66 0.87 5.41
C ILE A 47 7.24 -0.33 6.17
N TYR A 48 7.12 -0.36 7.50
CA TYR A 48 7.61 -1.48 8.31
C TYR A 48 6.69 -2.69 8.20
N GLU A 49 5.37 -2.50 8.22
CA GLU A 49 4.42 -3.62 8.13
C GLU A 49 4.41 -4.24 6.73
N VAL A 50 4.37 -3.39 5.70
CA VAL A 50 4.46 -3.81 4.30
C VAL A 50 5.83 -4.42 4.03
N GLY A 51 6.92 -3.72 4.38
CA GLY A 51 8.29 -4.19 4.16
C GLY A 51 8.59 -5.52 4.85
N ASN A 52 8.19 -5.70 6.12
CA ASN A 52 8.35 -6.97 6.83
C ASN A 52 7.53 -8.10 6.18
N THR A 53 6.34 -7.79 5.67
CA THR A 53 5.50 -8.78 5.00
C THR A 53 6.12 -9.21 3.66
N LEU A 54 6.60 -8.25 2.87
CA LEU A 54 7.29 -8.50 1.60
C LEU A 54 8.59 -9.28 1.82
N ALA A 55 9.47 -8.84 2.72
CA ALA A 55 10.73 -9.52 3.03
C ALA A 55 10.52 -10.98 3.51
N ARG A 56 9.39 -11.27 4.17
CA ARG A 56 9.06 -12.62 4.64
C ARG A 56 8.43 -13.51 3.57
N ARG A 57 7.57 -12.97 2.70
CA ARG A 57 6.80 -13.74 1.71
C ARG A 57 7.49 -13.80 0.34
N PHE A 58 8.17 -12.73 -0.04
CA PHE A 58 8.77 -12.49 -1.35
C PHE A 58 10.19 -11.89 -1.17
N PRO A 59 11.12 -12.61 -0.50
CA PRO A 59 12.41 -12.04 -0.10
C PRO A 59 13.26 -11.54 -1.29
N ASP A 60 13.15 -12.19 -2.45
CA ASP A 60 13.94 -11.84 -3.64
C ASP A 60 13.42 -10.59 -4.35
N ASP A 61 12.12 -10.26 -4.18
CA ASP A 61 11.43 -9.16 -4.86
C ASP A 61 11.08 -8.00 -3.90
N ALA A 62 11.33 -8.15 -2.60
CA ALA A 62 10.82 -7.26 -1.57
C ALA A 62 11.21 -5.79 -1.77
N ASP A 63 12.46 -5.53 -2.16
CA ASP A 63 12.95 -4.17 -2.39
C ASP A 63 12.27 -3.52 -3.61
N GLU A 64 12.07 -4.27 -4.70
CA GLU A 64 11.42 -3.78 -5.91
C GLU A 64 9.92 -3.51 -5.69
N LEU A 65 9.24 -4.43 -4.99
CA LEU A 65 7.82 -4.29 -4.65
C LEU A 65 7.59 -3.12 -3.69
N LEU A 66 8.48 -2.92 -2.70
CA LEU A 66 8.38 -1.79 -1.78
C LEU A 66 8.68 -0.46 -2.48
N ALA A 67 9.67 -0.43 -3.38
CA ALA A 67 9.98 0.75 -4.18
C ALA A 67 8.79 1.17 -5.05
N SER A 68 8.06 0.21 -5.62
CA SER A 68 6.85 0.48 -6.41
C SER A 68 5.75 1.20 -5.59
N LEU A 69 5.61 0.89 -4.30
CA LEU A 69 4.70 1.62 -3.40
C LEU A 69 5.22 3.01 -3.02
N ALA A 70 6.53 3.15 -2.85
CA ALA A 70 7.14 4.44 -2.56
C ALA A 70 6.97 5.42 -3.75
N ASP A 71 7.11 4.91 -4.98
CA ASP A 71 6.95 5.69 -6.22
C ASP A 71 5.51 6.17 -6.45
N PHE A 72 4.51 5.52 -5.84
CA PHE A 72 3.13 6.00 -5.82
C PHE A 72 2.99 7.35 -5.08
N GLY A 73 3.95 7.71 -4.21
CA GLY A 73 3.96 9.00 -3.53
C GLY A 73 2.91 9.11 -2.42
N LEU A 74 2.73 8.04 -1.64
CA LEU A 74 1.78 7.98 -0.52
C LEU A 74 1.99 9.16 0.45
N THR A 75 0.89 9.85 0.79
CA THR A 75 0.93 10.91 1.81
C THR A 75 0.97 10.29 3.20
N GLU A 76 1.97 10.64 4.00
CA GLU A 76 2.14 10.07 5.34
C GLU A 76 1.54 10.98 6.43
N ALA A 77 0.71 10.39 7.28
CA ALA A 77 0.34 10.96 8.56
C ALA A 77 1.45 10.69 9.58
N LYS A 78 1.97 11.76 10.18
CA LYS A 78 2.98 11.67 11.23
C LYS A 78 2.37 11.11 12.51
N LEU A 79 3.17 10.35 13.26
CA LEU A 79 2.83 10.06 14.64
C LEU A 79 3.09 11.32 15.47
N ASP A 80 2.10 11.71 16.27
CA ASP A 80 2.31 12.72 17.30
C ASP A 80 3.22 12.13 18.39
N ALA A 81 4.22 12.90 18.81
CA ALA A 81 5.24 12.51 19.78
C ALA A 81 4.72 12.55 21.23
#